data_AF-A0A1J3D6Y9-F1
#
_entry.id   AF-A0A1J3D6Y9-F1
#
_cell.length_a   1.000
_cell.length_b   1.000
_cell.length_c   1.000
_cell.angle_alpha   90.00
_cell.angle_beta   90.00
_cell.angle_gamma   90.00
#
_symmetry.space_group_name_H-M   'P 1'
#
loop_
_entity.id
_entity.type
_entity.pdbx_description
1 polymer ?
#
loop_
_entity_poly.entity_id
_entity_poly.type
_entity_poly.pdbx_seq_one_letter_code
_entity_poly.pdbx_strand_id
1 'polypeptide(L)'
;RSYKELPIRLGDFGVLHRNEASGALSGLTRVRRFQQDDAHIFCTKEQVGEEVKGVLGFVDYVYTKFGFTYELKLSTRPEKYLGDSETWDRAEEDLEKALKEFGKPYLENKGDGAFYGPKIDITVSDAMKRKFQCATLQLDFQL
;
A
#
# COMPACT_ATOMS: atom_id res chain seq x y z
N ARG A 1 23.02 -10.99 -3.01
CA ARG A 1 23.02 -9.54 -3.31
C ARG A 1 23.75 -8.82 -2.17
N SER A 2 24.45 -7.72 -2.43
CA SER A 2 25.21 -7.00 -1.38
C SER A 2 24.33 -5.95 -0.70
N TYR A 3 24.51 -5.72 0.59
CA TYR A 3 23.81 -4.64 1.31
C TYR A 3 24.07 -3.24 0.70
N LYS A 4 25.20 -3.09 -0.02
CA LYS A 4 25.57 -1.84 -0.71
C LYS A 4 24.67 -1.53 -1.91
N GLU A 5 23.92 -2.50 -2.41
CA GLU A 5 23.02 -2.35 -3.55
C GLU A 5 21.61 -1.92 -3.10
N LEU A 6 21.32 -1.93 -1.79
CA LEU A 6 20.03 -1.55 -1.23
C LEU A 6 19.93 -0.03 -1.06
N PRO A 7 18.76 0.58 -1.33
CA PRO A 7 17.50 -0.06 -1.72
C PRO A 7 17.42 -0.38 -3.23
N ILE A 8 16.93 -1.58 -3.55
CA ILE A 8 16.64 -2.02 -4.93
C ILE A 8 15.16 -1.79 -5.20
N ARG A 9 14.83 -1.04 -6.25
CA ARG A 9 13.46 -0.74 -6.65
C ARG A 9 13.17 -1.35 -8.01
N LEU A 10 12.18 -2.23 -8.09
CA LEU A 10 11.77 -2.90 -9.32
C LEU A 10 10.32 -2.51 -9.62
N GLY A 11 10.08 -1.89 -10.77
CA GLY A 11 8.74 -1.62 -11.27
C GLY A 11 8.36 -2.64 -12.34
N ASP A 12 7.12 -3.13 -12.31
CA ASP A 12 6.56 -3.99 -13.34
C ASP A 12 5.18 -3.49 -13.76
N PHE A 13 4.92 -3.56 -15.06
CA PHE A 13 3.69 -3.17 -15.70
C PHE A 13 3.01 -4.41 -16.32
N GLY A 14 3.14 -5.54 -15.64
CA GLY A 14 2.62 -6.83 -16.06
C GLY A 14 1.09 -6.86 -16.13
N VAL A 15 0.57 -7.67 -17.06
CA VAL A 15 -0.87 -7.91 -17.18
C VAL A 15 -1.28 -8.97 -16.16
N LEU A 16 -2.16 -8.58 -15.25
CA LEU A 16 -2.71 -9.45 -14.21
C LEU A 16 -4.11 -9.93 -14.57
N HIS A 17 -4.45 -11.13 -14.12
CA HIS A 17 -5.76 -11.73 -14.28
C HIS A 17 -6.32 -12.18 -12.94
N ARG A 18 -7.57 -11.79 -12.62
CA ARG A 18 -8.31 -12.24 -11.43
C ARG A 18 -9.68 -12.76 -11.84
N ASN A 19 -10.02 -13.97 -11.40
CA ASN A 19 -11.32 -14.58 -11.72
C ASN A 19 -12.43 -14.06 -10.79
N GLU A 20 -12.73 -12.77 -10.91
CA GLU A 20 -13.80 -12.10 -10.16
C GLU A 20 -15.18 -12.67 -10.52
N ALA A 21 -16.07 -12.70 -9.52
CA ALA A 21 -17.47 -13.08 -9.71
C ALA A 21 -18.12 -12.18 -10.77
N SER A 22 -18.87 -12.78 -11.71
CA SER A 22 -19.43 -12.06 -12.86
C SER A 22 -20.34 -10.89 -12.44
N GLY A 23 -21.12 -11.05 -11.37
CA GLY A 23 -21.99 -10.00 -10.83
C GLY A 23 -21.26 -8.85 -10.11
N ALA A 24 -19.97 -8.98 -9.84
CA ALA A 24 -19.15 -7.93 -9.21
C ALA A 24 -18.40 -7.08 -10.24
N LEU A 25 -18.39 -7.47 -11.52
CA LEU A 25 -17.72 -6.72 -12.58
C LEU A 25 -18.43 -5.38 -12.82
N SER A 26 -17.66 -4.30 -12.98
CA SER A 26 -18.22 -2.96 -13.18
C SER A 26 -17.24 -2.08 -13.94
N GLY A 27 -17.68 -1.59 -15.11
CA GLY A 27 -16.92 -0.66 -15.96
C GLY A 27 -15.45 -1.04 -16.10
N LEU A 28 -14.56 -0.10 -15.73
CA LEU A 28 -13.12 -0.31 -15.65
C LEU A 28 -12.60 -0.42 -14.21
N THR A 29 -13.46 -0.26 -13.21
CA THR A 29 -13.05 -0.28 -11.79
C THR A 29 -12.92 -1.70 -11.23
N ARG A 30 -13.64 -2.68 -11.81
CA ARG A 30 -13.50 -4.10 -11.45
C ARG A 30 -13.61 -4.98 -12.69
N VAL A 31 -12.47 -5.53 -13.10
CA VAL A 31 -12.29 -6.29 -14.34
C VAL A 31 -11.50 -7.57 -14.08
N ARG A 32 -11.60 -8.56 -14.98
CA ARG A 32 -10.84 -9.82 -14.88
C ARG A 32 -9.41 -9.74 -15.39
N ARG A 33 -9.09 -8.70 -16.17
CA ARG A 33 -7.76 -8.45 -16.74
C ARG A 33 -7.44 -6.97 -16.58
N PHE A 34 -6.33 -6.66 -15.94
CA PHE A 34 -5.88 -5.29 -15.70
C PHE A 34 -4.35 -5.23 -15.63
N GLN A 35 -3.81 -4.02 -15.63
CA GLN A 35 -2.38 -3.76 -15.50
C GLN A 35 -2.19 -2.84 -14.31
N GLN A 36 -1.28 -3.19 -13.41
CA GLN A 36 -0.89 -2.34 -12.29
C GLN A 36 0.44 -1.68 -12.61
N ASP A 37 0.62 -0.47 -12.12
CA ASP A 37 1.91 0.19 -11.93
C ASP A 37 2.59 -0.39 -10.70
N ASP A 38 2.85 -1.71 -10.73
CA ASP A 38 3.32 -2.46 -9.58
C ASP A 38 4.80 -2.19 -9.31
N ALA A 39 5.18 -2.20 -8.04
CA ALA A 39 6.56 -1.95 -7.65
C ALA A 39 6.93 -2.67 -6.35
N HIS A 40 8.12 -3.28 -6.35
CA HIS A 40 8.71 -3.95 -5.20
C HIS A 40 10.02 -3.26 -4.81
N ILE A 41 10.12 -2.87 -3.55
CA ILE A 41 11.29 -2.20 -2.98
C ILE A 41 11.93 -3.14 -1.96
N PHE A 42 13.14 -3.61 -2.25
CA PHE A 42 13.95 -4.38 -1.32
C PHE A 42 14.90 -3.42 -0.62
N CYS A 43 14.79 -3.31 0.69
CA CYS A 43 15.56 -2.37 1.50
C CYS A 43 15.94 -2.98 2.86
N THR A 44 16.85 -2.35 3.59
CA THR A 44 17.10 -2.73 4.99
C THR A 44 16.00 -2.17 5.90
N LYS A 45 15.88 -2.71 7.12
CA LYS A 45 14.87 -2.26 8.09
C LYS A 45 15.02 -0.77 8.41
N GLU A 46 16.24 -0.25 8.41
CA GLU A 46 16.55 1.15 8.69
C GLU A 46 16.14 2.08 7.55
N GLN A 47 16.00 1.55 6.33
CA GLN A 47 15.62 2.29 5.12
C GLN A 47 14.10 2.37 4.92
N VAL A 48 13.32 1.53 5.62
CA VAL A 48 11.85 1.44 5.45
C VAL A 48 11.18 2.81 5.57
N GLY A 49 11.51 3.59 6.61
CA GLY A 49 10.89 4.90 6.83
C GLY A 49 11.09 5.88 5.68
N GLU A 50 12.31 5.95 5.11
CA GLU A 50 12.59 6.82 3.96
C GLU A 50 11.86 6.35 2.69
N GLU A 51 11.84 5.04 2.43
CA GLU A 51 11.15 4.48 1.26
C GLU A 51 9.62 4.69 1.35
N VAL A 52 9.03 4.44 2.51
CA VAL A 52 7.59 4.67 2.75
C VAL A 52 7.25 6.14 2.51
N LYS A 53 8.04 7.07 3.05
CA LYS A 53 7.86 8.50 2.84
C LYS A 53 8.00 8.90 1.37
N GLY A 54 8.96 8.33 0.66
CA GLY A 54 9.15 8.54 -0.77
C GLY A 54 7.93 8.12 -1.59
N VAL A 55 7.38 6.93 -1.31
CA VAL A 55 6.18 6.43 -1.99
C VAL A 55 4.94 7.27 -1.65
N LEU A 56 4.74 7.64 -0.37
CA LEU A 56 3.64 8.54 0.02
C LEU A 56 3.73 9.90 -0.68
N GLY A 57 4.94 10.45 -0.82
CA GLY A 57 5.18 11.68 -1.57
C GLY A 57 4.87 11.55 -3.06
N PHE A 58 5.21 10.40 -3.68
CA PHE A 58 4.87 10.12 -5.07
C PHE A 58 3.35 10.02 -5.28
N VAL A 59 2.66 9.29 -4.41
CA VAL A 59 1.19 9.18 -4.42
C VAL A 59 0.55 10.56 -4.30
N ASP A 60 1.00 11.38 -3.35
CA ASP A 60 0.46 12.72 -3.15
C ASP A 60 0.69 13.62 -4.36
N TYR A 61 1.88 13.55 -4.95
CA TYR A 61 2.18 14.27 -6.18
C TYR A 61 1.21 13.89 -7.28
N VAL A 62 1.02 12.59 -7.56
CA VAL A 62 0.12 12.12 -8.62
C VAL A 62 -1.31 12.57 -8.35
N TYR A 63 -1.88 12.27 -7.19
CA TYR A 63 -3.28 12.60 -6.89
C TYR A 63 -3.54 14.10 -6.84
N THR A 64 -2.62 14.89 -6.29
CA THR A 64 -2.73 16.35 -6.30
C THR A 64 -2.68 16.90 -7.73
N LYS A 65 -1.81 16.36 -8.59
CA LYS A 65 -1.72 16.79 -10.01
C LYS A 65 -3.00 16.51 -10.79
N PHE A 66 -3.68 15.41 -10.50
CA PHE A 66 -4.97 15.07 -11.13
C PHE A 66 -6.18 15.68 -10.41
N GLY A 67 -5.99 16.40 -9.31
CA GLY A 67 -7.07 17.06 -8.57
C GLY A 67 -7.94 16.11 -7.75
N PHE A 68 -7.43 14.92 -7.40
CA PHE A 68 -8.14 13.95 -6.57
C PHE A 68 -8.02 14.26 -5.09
N THR A 69 -9.11 14.04 -4.35
CA THR A 69 -9.09 13.97 -2.90
C THR A 69 -8.98 12.51 -2.46
N TYR A 70 -8.17 12.26 -1.43
CA TYR A 70 -7.89 10.91 -0.96
C TYR A 70 -7.79 10.81 0.56
N GLU A 71 -8.03 9.61 1.07
CA GLU A 71 -7.92 9.23 2.48
C GLU A 71 -6.85 8.14 2.64
N LEU A 72 -6.06 8.24 3.69
CA LEU A 72 -5.09 7.23 4.09
C LEU A 72 -5.67 6.34 5.18
N LYS A 73 -5.49 5.03 5.07
CA LYS A 73 -5.91 4.07 6.08
C LYS A 73 -4.76 3.15 6.46
N LEU A 74 -4.40 3.10 7.74
CA LEU A 74 -3.46 2.13 8.27
C LEU A 74 -4.20 0.84 8.62
N SER A 75 -3.98 -0.20 7.83
CA SER A 75 -4.59 -1.51 8.00
C SER A 75 -3.64 -2.43 8.76
N THR A 76 -4.01 -2.77 10.00
CA THR A 76 -3.16 -3.50 10.97
C THR A 76 -3.40 -5.00 10.96
N ARG A 77 -2.59 -5.74 11.73
CA ARG A 77 -2.54 -7.20 11.82
C ARG A 77 -3.91 -7.86 11.90
N PRO A 78 -4.26 -8.77 10.97
CA PRO A 78 -5.49 -9.56 11.02
C PRO A 78 -5.42 -10.66 12.10
N GLU A 79 -6.55 -11.31 12.40
CA GLU A 79 -6.58 -12.45 13.34
C GLU A 79 -5.69 -13.62 12.91
N LYS A 80 -5.57 -13.85 11.60
CA LYS A 80 -4.73 -14.89 11.00
C LYS A 80 -3.59 -14.24 10.22
N TYR A 81 -2.39 -14.32 10.75
CA TYR A 81 -1.18 -13.74 10.16
C TYR A 81 -0.01 -14.73 10.16
N LEU A 82 0.96 -14.50 9.28
CA LEU A 82 2.23 -15.21 9.22
C LEU A 82 3.33 -14.39 9.89
N GLY A 83 4.35 -15.07 10.41
CA GLY A 83 5.50 -14.45 11.06
C GLY A 83 5.37 -14.25 12.56
N ASP A 84 6.40 -13.67 13.16
CA ASP A 84 6.47 -13.35 14.57
C ASP A 84 5.78 -12.03 14.91
N SER A 85 5.20 -11.95 16.11
CA SER A 85 4.48 -10.75 16.57
C SER A 85 5.39 -9.53 16.66
N GLU A 86 6.68 -9.72 17.00
CA GLU A 86 7.64 -8.62 17.15
C GLU A 86 7.91 -7.90 15.81
N THR A 87 8.07 -8.65 14.73
CA THR A 87 8.22 -8.10 13.37
C THR A 87 6.97 -7.33 12.96
N TRP A 88 5.80 -7.84 13.29
CA TRP A 88 4.53 -7.16 13.05
C TRP A 88 4.39 -5.86 13.84
N ASP A 89 4.69 -5.88 15.14
CA ASP A 89 4.59 -4.70 16.00
C ASP A 89 5.52 -3.59 15.49
N ARG A 90 6.74 -3.97 15.06
CA ARG A 90 7.69 -3.04 14.43
C ARG A 90 7.21 -2.52 13.08
N ALA A 91 6.66 -3.38 12.23
CA ALA A 91 6.14 -2.98 10.92
C ALA A 91 4.98 -1.98 11.04
N GLU A 92 4.09 -2.20 12.00
CA GLU A 92 3.00 -1.28 12.31
C GLU A 92 3.52 0.05 12.85
N GLU A 93 4.50 0.02 13.75
CA GLU A 93 5.15 1.23 14.28
C GLU A 93 5.85 2.03 13.16
N ASP A 94 6.58 1.36 12.27
CA ASP A 94 7.29 2.00 11.15
C ASP A 94 6.31 2.69 10.20
N LEU A 95 5.18 2.05 9.85
CA LEU A 95 4.14 2.66 9.02
C LEU A 95 3.41 3.80 9.73
N GLU A 96 3.08 3.64 11.00
CA GLU A 96 2.39 4.67 11.77
C GLU A 96 3.28 5.91 11.92
N LYS A 97 4.57 5.72 12.22
CA LYS A 97 5.56 6.80 12.28
C LYS A 97 5.69 7.51 10.95
N ALA A 98 5.81 6.77 9.84
CA ALA A 98 5.89 7.36 8.51
C ALA A 98 4.63 8.18 8.16
N LEU A 99 3.44 7.71 8.52
CA LEU A 99 2.18 8.45 8.37
C LEU A 99 2.16 9.74 9.21
N LYS A 100 2.59 9.67 10.47
CA LYS A 100 2.69 10.84 11.36
C LYS A 100 3.67 11.88 10.81
N GLU A 101 4.83 11.45 10.31
CA GLU A 101 5.82 12.33 9.69
C GLU A 101 5.37 12.90 8.34
N PHE A 102 4.55 12.15 7.59
CA PHE A 102 3.93 12.63 6.35
C PHE A 102 2.93 13.77 6.60
N GLY A 103 2.35 13.84 7.79
CA GLY A 103 1.60 14.99 8.27
C GLY A 103 0.18 15.13 7.71
N LYS A 104 -0.35 14.09 7.04
CA LYS A 104 -1.75 14.05 6.59
C LYS A 104 -2.61 13.20 7.54
N PRO A 105 -3.90 13.54 7.71
CA PRO A 105 -4.83 12.70 8.48
C PRO A 105 -4.90 11.29 7.89
N TYR A 106 -4.88 10.29 8.77
CA TYR A 106 -5.13 8.90 8.43
C TYR A 106 -6.15 8.29 9.40
N LEU A 107 -6.78 7.20 8.97
CA LEU A 107 -7.68 6.39 9.78
C LEU A 107 -7.02 5.04 10.10
N GLU A 108 -7.33 4.45 11.24
CA GLU A 108 -6.99 3.06 11.51
C GLU A 108 -8.09 2.13 10.99
N ASN A 109 -7.67 1.02 10.36
CA ASN A 109 -8.53 -0.04 9.87
C ASN A 109 -8.08 -1.37 10.49
N LYS A 110 -8.50 -1.58 11.75
CA LYS A 110 -7.99 -2.68 12.57
C LYS A 110 -8.34 -4.03 11.99
N GLY A 111 -7.33 -4.88 11.78
CA GLY A 111 -7.49 -6.26 11.33
C GLY A 111 -7.66 -6.45 9.82
N ASP A 112 -7.54 -5.39 9.01
CA ASP A 112 -7.68 -5.45 7.56
C ASP A 112 -6.32 -5.49 6.81
N GLY A 113 -5.22 -5.68 7.56
CA GLY A 113 -3.89 -5.91 7.02
C GLY A 113 -3.82 -7.18 6.16
N ALA A 114 -2.81 -7.26 5.29
CA ALA A 114 -2.57 -8.50 4.56
C ALA A 114 -2.08 -9.60 5.52
N PHE A 115 -2.22 -10.87 5.17
CA PHE A 115 -1.78 -11.95 6.07
C PHE A 115 -0.25 -11.98 6.30
N TYR A 116 0.53 -11.28 5.45
CA TYR A 116 2.00 -11.20 5.49
C TYR A 116 2.55 -9.87 6.01
N GLY A 117 1.70 -8.87 6.28
CA GLY A 117 2.15 -7.61 6.87
C GLY A 117 1.12 -6.47 6.83
N PRO A 118 1.40 -5.38 7.55
CA PRO A 118 0.52 -4.21 7.59
C PRO A 118 0.64 -3.39 6.31
N LYS A 119 -0.38 -2.58 6.04
CA LYS A 119 -0.44 -1.79 4.80
C LYS A 119 -1.11 -0.43 5.00
N ILE A 120 -0.77 0.50 4.12
CA ILE A 120 -1.45 1.79 3.97
C ILE A 120 -2.34 1.70 2.73
N ASP A 121 -3.65 1.68 2.93
CA ASP A 121 -4.63 1.71 1.83
C ASP A 121 -5.01 3.15 1.51
N ILE A 122 -4.96 3.51 0.23
CA ILE A 122 -5.22 4.87 -0.23
C ILE A 122 -6.51 4.89 -1.04
N THR A 123 -7.51 5.58 -0.49
CA THR A 123 -8.87 5.64 -1.03
C THR A 123 -9.10 6.98 -1.70
N VAL A 124 -9.36 6.99 -3.01
CA VAL A 124 -9.68 8.19 -3.78
C VAL A 124 -11.20 8.38 -3.83
N SER A 125 -11.65 9.64 -3.80
CA SER A 125 -13.05 9.98 -4.01
C SER A 125 -13.30 10.45 -5.44
N ASP A 126 -14.33 9.91 -6.09
CA ASP A 126 -14.76 10.40 -7.40
C ASP A 126 -15.59 11.69 -7.32
N ALA A 127 -16.00 12.24 -8.46
CA ALA A 127 -16.83 13.44 -8.52
C ALA A 127 -18.20 13.30 -7.84
N MET A 128 -18.67 12.06 -7.61
CA MET A 128 -19.91 11.74 -6.90
C MET A 128 -19.66 11.40 -5.42
N LYS A 129 -18.44 11.62 -4.90
CA LYS A 129 -18.01 11.29 -3.54
C LYS A 129 -18.05 9.79 -3.21
N ARG A 130 -18.05 8.92 -4.22
CA ARG A 130 -17.88 7.48 -4.04
C ARG A 130 -16.40 7.19 -3.81
N LYS A 131 -16.13 6.31 -2.86
CA LYS A 131 -14.78 5.96 -2.40
C LYS A 131 -14.27 4.70 -3.12
N PHE A 132 -13.09 4.79 -3.72
CA PHE A 132 -12.42 3.70 -4.41
C PHE A 132 -11.01 3.52 -3.88
N GLN A 133 -10.64 2.32 -3.47
CA GLN A 133 -9.25 2.01 -3.14
C GLN A 133 -8.45 1.93 -4.44
N CYS A 134 -7.47 2.82 -4.61
CA CYS A 134 -6.70 2.93 -5.85
C CYS A 134 -5.24 2.54 -5.69
N ALA A 135 -4.63 2.90 -4.55
CA ALA A 135 -3.24 2.55 -4.26
C ALA A 135 -3.13 1.88 -2.89
N THR A 136 -2.06 1.12 -2.71
CA THR A 136 -1.75 0.43 -1.46
C THR A 136 -0.23 0.38 -1.33
N LEU A 137 0.27 0.60 -0.11
CA LEU A 137 1.66 0.39 0.25
C LEU A 137 1.70 -0.70 1.30
N GLN A 138 2.41 -1.79 1.03
CA GLN A 138 2.42 -2.98 1.87
C GLN A 138 3.85 -3.24 2.34
N LEU A 139 4.02 -3.46 3.64
CA LEU A 139 5.28 -3.98 4.16
C LEU A 139 5.21 -5.49 4.25
N ASP A 140 6.02 -6.17 3.47
CA ASP A 140 6.14 -7.63 3.49
C ASP A 140 7.47 -8.04 4.12
N PHE A 141 7.39 -8.87 5.15
CA PHE A 141 8.55 -9.45 5.85
C PHE A 141 8.67 -10.97 5.66
N GLN A 142 7.77 -11.58 4.88
CA GLN A 142 7.61 -13.03 4.79
C GLN A 142 8.08 -13.62 3.44
N LEU A 143 8.17 -12.81 2.39
CA LEU A 143 8.69 -13.22 1.07
C LEU A 143 10.23 -13.22 0.96
#